data_AF-A0A7Y6IPQ4-F1
#
_entry.id   AF-A0A7Y6IPQ4-F1
#
_cell.length_a   1.000
_cell.length_b   1.000
_cell.length_c   1.000
_cell.angle_alpha   90.00
_cell.angle_beta   90.00
_cell.angle_gamma   90.00
#
_symmetry.space_group_name_H-M   'P 1'
#
loop_
_entity.id
_entity.type
_entity.pdbx_description
1 polymer ?
#
loop_
_entity_poly.entity_id
_entity_poly.type
_entity_poly.pdbx_seq_one_letter_code
_entity_poly.pdbx_strand_id
1 'polypeptide(L)' 'MMGFVDRLLARVARKATVEAGCSYTYYCSGAIMYQRMCCLDQGCQITRVGMC' A
#
# COMPACT_ATOMS: atom_id res chain seq x y z
N MET A 1 -0.80 -7.65 -18.65
CA MET A 1 0.51 -7.03 -18.94
C MET A 1 0.66 -5.81 -18.05
N MET A 2 1.42 -5.90 -16.97
CA MET A 2 1.72 -4.74 -16.10
C MET A 2 2.84 -3.92 -16.74
N GLY A 3 2.51 -2.72 -17.22
CA GLY A 3 3.43 -1.83 -17.92
C GLY A 3 4.51 -1.28 -16.99
N PHE A 4 5.65 -0.90 -17.56
CA PHE A 4 6.81 -0.34 -16.84
C PHE A 4 6.45 0.89 -15.97
N VAL A 5 5.44 1.64 -16.39
CA VAL A 5 4.90 2.81 -15.68
C VAL A 5 4.29 2.42 -14.32
N ASP A 6 3.64 1.27 -14.23
CA ASP A 6 3.01 0.75 -13.02
C ASP A 6 4.06 0.45 -11.93
N ARG A 7 5.21 -0.11 -12.34
CA ARG A 7 6.36 -0.35 -11.46
C ARG A 7 7.01 0.94 -10.95
N LEU A 8 7.09 1.97 -11.79
CA LEU A 8 7.63 3.27 -11.39
C LEU A 8 6.69 3.97 -10.40
N LEU A 9 5.39 3.97 -10.67
CA LEU A 9 4.36 4.51 -9.77
C LEU A 9 4.39 3.79 -8.42
N ALA A 10 4.49 2.46 -8.40
CA ALA A 10 4.59 1.70 -7.16
C ALA A 10 5.83 2.09 -6.32
N ARG A 11 6.97 2.37 -7.00
CA ARG A 11 8.22 2.76 -6.32
C ARG A 11 8.16 4.20 -5.79
N VAL A 12 7.60 5.12 -6.56
CA VAL A 12 7.41 6.52 -6.16
C VAL A 12 6.39 6.62 -5.03
N ALA A 13 5.26 5.90 -5.12
CA ALA A 13 4.27 5.82 -4.05
C ALA A 13 4.90 5.27 -2.76
N ARG A 14 5.71 4.20 -2.85
CA ARG A 14 6.48 3.70 -1.69
C ARG A 14 7.43 4.74 -1.11
N LYS A 15 8.09 5.54 -1.94
CA LYS A 15 9.08 6.51 -1.50
C LYS A 15 8.42 7.72 -0.81
N ALA A 16 7.41 8.31 -1.45
CA ALA A 16 6.66 9.45 -0.92
C ALA A 16 6.02 9.13 0.44
N THR A 17 5.64 7.86 0.64
CA THR A 17 4.94 7.44 1.83
C THR A 17 5.88 7.01 2.96
N VAL A 18 7.06 6.46 2.64
CA VAL A 18 8.16 6.32 3.59
C VAL A 18 8.66 7.69 4.05
N GLU A 19 8.76 8.67 3.14
CA GLU A 19 9.12 10.06 3.47
C GLU A 19 8.03 10.76 4.31
N ALA A 20 6.76 10.35 4.19
CA ALA A 20 5.66 10.80 5.04
C ALA A 20 5.55 10.05 6.39
N GLY A 21 6.48 9.16 6.72
CA GLY A 21 6.45 8.37 7.96
C GLY A 21 5.33 7.32 7.98
N CYS A 22 4.86 6.89 6.81
CA CYS A 22 3.81 5.89 6.67
C CYS A 22 4.37 4.48 6.47
N SER A 23 3.84 3.52 7.23
CA SER A 23 4.15 2.09 7.13
C SER A 23 3.05 1.34 6.39
N TYR A 24 3.44 0.40 5.53
CA TYR A 24 2.51 -0.45 4.77
C TYR A 24 2.65 -1.91 5.16
N THR A 25 1.54 -2.52 5.54
CA THR A 25 1.45 -3.94 5.82
C THR A 25 0.33 -4.54 4.99
N TYR A 26 0.63 -5.64 4.30
CA TYR A 26 -0.37 -6.39 3.55
C TYR A 26 -0.76 -7.63 4.36
N TYR A 27 -2.05 -7.91 4.45
CA TYR A 27 -2.55 -9.12 5.08
C TYR A 27 -3.76 -9.65 4.33
N CYS A 28 -3.93 -10.97 4.38
CA CYS A 28 -5.05 -11.64 3.75
C CYS A 28 -6.09 -12.02 4.81
N SER A 29 -7.37 -11.79 4.52
CA SER A 29 -8.48 -12.23 5.35
C SER A 29 -9.65 -12.66 4.46
N GLY A 30 -10.06 -13.92 4.58
CA GLY A 30 -11.20 -14.48 3.84
C GLY A 30 -11.09 -14.34 2.31
N ALA A 31 -9.96 -14.74 1.72
CA ALA A 31 -9.65 -14.61 0.28
C ALA A 31 -9.55 -13.18 -0.26
N ILE A 32 -9.54 -12.18 0.61
CA ILE A 32 -9.38 -10.77 0.24
C ILE A 32 -8.05 -10.26 0.81
N MET A 33 -7.25 -9.65 -0.05
CA MET A 33 -6.02 -8.95 0.34
C MET A 33 -6.36 -7.52 0.76
N TYR A 34 -5.88 -7.15 1.94
CA TYR A 34 -5.99 -5.82 2.51
C TYR A 34 -4.61 -5.20 2.64
N GLN A 35 -4.50 -3.91 2.32
CA GLN A 35 -3.35 -3.07 2.57
C GLN A 35 -3.69 -2.17 3.73
N ARG A 36 -2.95 -2.31 4.82
CA ARG A 36 -2.97 -1.39 5.94
C ARG A 36 -1.85 -0.38 5.76
N MET A 37 -2.22 0.87 5.62
CA MET A 37 -1.33 2.02 5.58
C MET A 37 -1.47 2.78 6.90
N CYS A 38 -0.42 2.85 7.71
CA CYS A 38 -0.41 3.62 8.95
C CYS A 38 0.55 4.79 8.82
N CYS A 39 0.03 6.01 8.85
CA CYS A 39 0.80 7.24 8.86
C CYS A 39 0.81 7.84 10.26
N LEU A 40 1.99 8.29 10.72
CA LEU A 40 2.17 8.91 12.05
C LEU A 40 1.20 10.07 12.32
N ASP A 41 0.87 10.86 11.30
CA ASP A 41 0.06 12.08 11.43
C ASP A 41 -1.42 11.91 11.02
N GLN A 42 -1.75 10.86 10.26
CA GLN A 42 -3.10 10.64 9.69
C GLN A 42 -3.81 9.38 10.20
N GLY A 43 -3.14 8.58 11.03
CA GLY A 43 -3.67 7.32 11.52
C GLY A 43 -3.55 6.18 10.51
N CYS A 44 -4.26 5.07 10.77
CA CYS A 44 -4.21 3.87 9.95
C CYS A 44 -5.43 3.73 9.04
N GLN A 45 -5.20 3.68 7.74
CA GLN A 45 -6.20 3.28 6.75
C GLN A 45 -6.03 1.82 6.34
N ILE A 46 -7.14 1.14 6.10
CA ILE A 46 -7.19 -0.20 5.54
C ILE A 46 -7.91 -0.11 4.21
N THR A 47 -7.24 -0.54 3.15
CA THR A 47 -7.78 -0.52 1.80
C THR A 47 -7.78 -1.93 1.24
N ARG A 48 -8.89 -2.35 0.63
CA ARG A 48 -8.95 -3.60 -0.12
C ARG A 48 -8.14 -3.45 -1.40
N VAL A 49 -7.10 -4.28 -1.56
CA VAL A 49 -6.20 -4.21 -2.72
C VAL A 49 -6.55 -5.23 -3.78
N GLY A 50 -7.11 -6.36 -3.37
CA GLY A 50 -7.41 -7.44 -4.32
C GLY A 50 -7.82 -8.72 -3.64
N MET A 51 -7.64 -9.82 -4.35
CA MET A 51 -7.82 -11.16 -3.83
C MET A 51 -6.46 -11.72 -3.41
N CYS A 52 -6.51 -12.56 -2.39
CA CYS A 52 -5.45 -13.46 -1.97
C CYS A 52 -6.03 -14.86 -2.23
#